data_AF-A0A7S1DI59-F1
#
_entry.id   AF-A0A7S1DI59-F1
#
_cell.length_a   1.000
_cell.length_b   1.000
_cell.length_c   1.000
_cell.angle_alpha   90.00
_cell.angle_beta   90.00
_cell.angle_gamma   90.00
#
_symmetry.space_group_name_H-M   'P 1'
#
loop_
_entity.id
_entity.type
_entity.pdbx_description
1 polymer ?
#
loop_
_entity_poly.entity_id
_entity_poly.type
_entity_poly.pdbx_seq_one_letter_code
_entity_poly.pdbx_strand_id
1 'polypeptide(L)'
;VDGAAQSTISANFSGMSGELAFDWGQAGNSFGACSHVDFAFTLKNQMTPRAGTTLTVELNGKVDNFHLAPVTIERPSVLFSNATAAMDDVLNVLVPVFSTHKMGQTTPWPGGNNTLYVTMQSNVYLPNECASIVISGMQEA
;
A
#
# COMPACT_ATOMS: atom_id res chain seq x y z
N VAL A 1 4.86 -11.17 -31.00
CA VAL A 1 4.95 -12.60 -30.67
C VAL A 1 5.77 -12.70 -29.40
N ASP A 2 5.08 -12.88 -28.28
CA ASP A 2 5.52 -13.74 -27.17
C ASP A 2 4.37 -13.81 -26.17
N GLY A 3 3.52 -14.81 -26.37
CA GLY A 3 2.52 -15.20 -25.39
C GLY A 3 3.26 -15.91 -24.26
N ALA A 4 3.79 -15.15 -23.30
CA ALA A 4 4.29 -15.73 -22.06
C ALA A 4 3.14 -16.53 -21.43
N ALA A 5 3.35 -17.83 -21.25
CA ALA A 5 2.39 -18.68 -20.55
C ALA A 5 2.21 -18.12 -19.13
N GLN A 6 1.06 -17.49 -18.87
CA GLN A 6 0.69 -17.10 -17.52
C GLN A 6 0.39 -18.38 -16.73
N SER A 7 1.30 -18.75 -15.84
CA SER A 7 1.10 -19.82 -14.88
C SER A 7 0.70 -19.21 -13.54
N THR A 8 -0.33 -19.77 -12.91
CA THR A 8 -0.75 -19.38 -11.56
C THR A 8 -0.14 -20.37 -10.57
N ILE A 9 0.64 -19.87 -9.62
CA ILE A 9 1.24 -20.66 -8.54
C ILE A 9 0.58 -20.25 -7.21
N SER A 10 0.33 -21.21 -6.33
CA SER A 10 -0.12 -20.92 -4.96
C SER A 10 1.08 -20.58 -4.06
N ALA A 11 0.99 -19.47 -3.35
CA ALA A 11 1.97 -19.04 -2.36
C ALA A 11 1.37 -19.07 -0.95
N ASN A 12 2.20 -19.36 0.03
CA ASN A 12 1.86 -19.34 1.45
C ASN A 12 2.34 -18.03 2.07
N PHE A 13 1.41 -17.21 2.56
CA PHE A 13 1.72 -16.00 3.30
C PHE A 13 1.51 -16.20 4.80
N SER A 14 2.53 -15.87 5.60
CA SER A 14 2.47 -15.85 7.06
C SER A 14 2.35 -14.42 7.56
N GLY A 15 1.19 -14.03 8.07
CA GLY A 15 1.00 -12.71 8.67
C GLY A 15 1.83 -12.47 9.94
N MET A 16 2.31 -13.53 10.59
CA MET A 16 3.13 -13.45 11.81
C MET A 16 4.61 -13.24 11.50
N SER A 17 5.17 -13.95 10.51
CA SER A 17 6.57 -13.79 10.10
C SER A 17 6.76 -12.73 9.02
N GLY A 18 5.70 -12.36 8.29
CA GLY A 18 5.77 -11.44 7.15
C GLY A 18 6.32 -12.08 5.87
N GLU A 19 6.42 -13.41 5.83
CA GLU A 19 7.02 -14.15 4.73
C GLU A 19 5.96 -14.60 3.73
N LEU A 20 6.24 -14.39 2.44
CA LEU A 20 5.53 -14.98 1.32
C LEU A 20 6.44 -16.03 0.69
N ALA A 21 6.06 -17.30 0.77
CA ALA A 21 6.83 -18.41 0.21
C ALA A 21 6.02 -19.14 -0.86
N PHE A 22 6.61 -19.43 -2.01
CA PHE A 22 6.04 -20.30 -3.03
C PHE A 22 7.05 -21.36 -3.45
N ASP A 23 6.57 -22.58 -3.69
CA ASP A 23 7.43 -23.64 -4.22
C ASP A 23 7.40 -23.58 -5.75
N TRP A 24 8.45 -23.01 -6.32
CA TRP A 24 8.58 -22.88 -7.77
C TRP A 24 8.72 -24.24 -8.47
N GLY A 25 9.41 -25.20 -7.84
CA GLY A 25 9.71 -26.50 -8.45
C GLY A 25 8.49 -27.41 -8.60
N GLN A 26 7.50 -27.27 -7.73
CA GLN A 26 6.25 -28.06 -7.80
C GLN A 26 5.32 -27.65 -8.95
N ALA A 27 5.53 -26.47 -9.54
CA ALA A 27 4.74 -26.00 -10.67
C ALA A 27 5.23 -26.54 -12.03
N GLY A 28 6.25 -27.42 -12.05
CA GLY A 28 6.90 -27.86 -13.29
C GLY A 28 7.68 -26.73 -13.99
N ASN A 29 7.88 -25.63 -13.29
CA ASN A 29 8.54 -24.45 -13.81
C ASN A 29 10.06 -24.57 -13.64
N SER A 30 10.79 -24.21 -14.68
CA SER A 30 12.23 -24.00 -14.64
C SER A 30 12.53 -22.63 -15.27
N PHE A 31 13.46 -21.88 -14.69
CA PHE A 31 13.99 -20.68 -15.33
C PHE A 31 15.46 -20.92 -15.66
N GLY A 32 15.88 -20.48 -16.84
CA GLY A 32 17.29 -20.53 -17.23
C GLY A 32 18.12 -19.57 -16.39
N ALA A 33 19.40 -19.88 -16.22
CA ALA A 33 20.34 -18.90 -15.69
C ALA A 33 20.28 -17.62 -16.53
N CYS A 34 20.36 -16.46 -15.87
CA CYS A 34 20.28 -15.13 -16.50
C CYS A 34 18.95 -14.80 -17.20
N SER A 35 17.90 -15.61 -17.02
CA SER A 35 16.54 -15.25 -17.45
C SER A 35 15.84 -14.37 -16.41
N HIS A 36 15.01 -13.44 -16.87
CA HIS A 36 14.15 -12.64 -15.98
C HIS A 36 12.92 -13.44 -15.56
N VAL A 37 12.48 -13.24 -14.32
CA VAL A 37 11.24 -13.82 -13.78
C VAL A 37 10.42 -12.69 -13.17
N ASP A 38 9.30 -12.39 -13.82
CA ASP A 38 8.29 -11.46 -13.31
C ASP A 38 7.15 -12.24 -12.66
N PHE A 39 6.74 -11.83 -11.47
CA PHE A 39 5.51 -12.31 -10.85
C PHE A 39 4.80 -11.19 -10.10
N ALA A 40 3.49 -11.30 -9.99
CA ALA A 40 2.66 -10.36 -9.25
C ALA A 40 1.74 -11.13 -8.28
N PHE A 41 1.48 -10.52 -7.14
CA PHE A 41 0.51 -11.03 -6.16
C PHE A 41 -0.25 -9.85 -5.56
N THR A 42 -1.45 -10.12 -5.05
CA THR A 42 -2.27 -9.12 -4.38
C THR A 42 -2.11 -9.26 -2.88
N LEU A 43 -1.71 -8.17 -2.22
CA LEU A 43 -1.66 -8.07 -0.76
C LEU A 43 -2.61 -6.96 -0.30
N LYS A 44 -3.44 -7.25 0.69
CA LYS A 44 -4.23 -6.22 1.37
C LYS A 44 -3.32 -5.50 2.38
N ASN A 45 -3.23 -4.18 2.26
CA ASN A 45 -2.50 -3.36 3.22
C ASN A 45 -3.08 -3.52 4.64
N GLN A 46 -2.19 -3.48 5.63
CA GLN A 46 -2.56 -3.45 7.04
C GLN A 46 -3.37 -2.19 7.40
N MET A 47 -4.19 -2.26 8.44
CA MET A 47 -5.00 -1.13 8.91
C MET A 47 -4.21 -0.07 9.68
N THR A 48 -2.99 -0.41 10.11
CA THR A 48 -2.13 0.50 10.88
C THR A 48 -1.17 1.20 9.94
N PRO A 49 -1.08 2.54 9.98
CA PRO A 49 -0.06 3.27 9.23
C PRO A 49 1.35 2.79 9.58
N ARG A 50 2.21 2.69 8.58
CA ARG A 50 3.60 2.20 8.73
C ARG A 50 4.43 2.72 7.57
N ALA A 51 5.66 3.10 7.85
CA ALA A 51 6.65 3.33 6.80
C ALA A 51 6.96 2.03 6.04
N GLY A 52 7.47 2.16 4.82
CA GLY A 52 8.06 1.03 4.11
C GLY A 52 9.15 0.34 4.93
N THR A 53 9.47 -0.88 4.54
CA THR A 53 10.46 -1.72 5.23
C THR A 53 11.43 -2.31 4.24
N THR A 54 12.64 -2.62 4.70
CA THR A 54 13.59 -3.43 3.94
C THR A 54 12.97 -4.80 3.68
N LEU A 55 13.05 -5.24 2.43
CA LEU A 55 12.63 -6.56 1.99
C LEU A 55 13.83 -7.31 1.45
N THR A 56 13.86 -8.62 1.66
CA THR A 56 14.88 -9.51 1.13
C THR A 56 14.23 -10.60 0.30
N VAL A 57 14.92 -11.04 -0.73
CA VAL A 57 14.58 -12.24 -1.50
C VAL A 57 15.71 -13.23 -1.40
N GLU A 58 15.38 -14.49 -1.18
CA GLU A 58 16.31 -15.61 -1.20
C GLU A 58 15.74 -16.73 -2.06
N LEU A 59 16.60 -17.63 -2.51
CA LEU A 59 16.17 -18.85 -3.19
C LEU A 59 16.78 -20.06 -2.51
N ASN A 60 15.93 -20.95 -2.04
CA ASN A 60 16.32 -22.22 -1.42
C ASN A 60 15.97 -23.37 -2.36
N GLY A 61 16.97 -23.90 -3.05
CA GLY A 61 16.86 -25.06 -3.93
C GLY A 61 16.93 -26.37 -3.16
N LYS A 62 16.04 -27.31 -3.51
CA LYS A 62 15.97 -28.63 -2.85
C LYS A 62 17.08 -29.60 -3.31
N VAL A 63 17.65 -29.38 -4.49
CA VAL A 63 18.68 -30.24 -5.10
C VAL A 63 20.06 -29.65 -4.81
N ASP A 64 21.01 -30.53 -4.46
CA ASP A 64 22.44 -30.22 -4.25
C ASP A 64 22.73 -29.07 -3.27
N ASN A 65 21.82 -28.79 -2.33
CA ASN A 65 21.90 -27.64 -1.42
C ASN A 65 22.10 -26.30 -2.15
N PHE A 66 21.54 -26.16 -3.36
CA PHE A 66 21.60 -24.90 -4.09
C PHE A 66 20.92 -23.79 -3.28
N HIS A 67 21.63 -22.71 -3.01
CA HIS A 67 21.13 -21.58 -2.23
C HIS A 67 21.61 -20.27 -2.83
N LEU A 68 20.67 -19.38 -3.15
CA LEU A 68 20.94 -17.97 -3.36
C LEU A 68 20.65 -17.24 -2.05
N ALA A 69 21.71 -16.72 -1.44
CA ALA A 69 21.63 -15.99 -0.19
C ALA A 69 20.64 -14.82 -0.28
N PRO A 70 20.01 -14.42 0.86
CA PRO A 70 19.15 -13.26 0.90
C PRO A 70 19.84 -12.01 0.35
N VAL A 71 19.19 -11.35 -0.60
CA VAL A 71 19.60 -10.04 -1.11
C VAL A 71 18.48 -9.04 -0.87
N THR A 72 18.84 -7.83 -0.46
CA THR A 72 17.89 -6.73 -0.33
C THR A 72 17.30 -6.36 -1.68
N ILE A 73 15.97 -6.27 -1.74
CA ILE A 73 15.27 -5.79 -2.93
C ILE A 73 15.54 -4.29 -3.09
N GLU A 74 15.99 -3.89 -4.29
CA GLU A 74 16.23 -2.48 -4.62
C GLU A 74 14.91 -1.69 -4.67
N ARG A 75 14.94 -0.48 -4.11
CA ARG A 75 13.80 0.43 -4.01
C ARG A 75 14.28 1.87 -4.25
N PRO A 76 13.46 2.77 -4.84
CA PRO A 76 12.11 2.54 -5.37
C PRO A 76 12.12 1.62 -6.60
N SER A 77 11.03 0.86 -6.78
CA SER A 77 10.94 -0.04 -7.93
C SER A 77 10.71 0.76 -9.22
N VAL A 78 11.50 0.53 -10.26
CA VAL A 78 11.23 1.08 -11.60
C VAL A 78 10.11 0.34 -12.35
N LEU A 79 9.48 -0.66 -11.71
CA LEU A 79 8.40 -1.45 -12.32
C LEU A 79 7.11 -0.64 -12.53
N PHE A 80 6.94 0.50 -11.83
CA PHE A 80 5.78 1.38 -11.97
C PHE A 80 6.21 2.81 -12.35
N SER A 81 6.29 3.09 -13.65
CA SER A 81 6.78 4.37 -14.18
C SER A 81 5.92 5.61 -13.86
N ASN A 82 4.70 5.42 -13.36
CA ASN A 82 3.77 6.50 -12.98
C ASN A 82 3.48 6.56 -11.47
N ALA A 83 4.22 5.81 -10.66
CA ALA A 83 4.05 5.82 -9.22
C ALA A 83 4.54 7.15 -8.63
N THR A 84 3.82 7.61 -7.60
CA THR A 84 4.33 8.68 -6.74
C THR A 84 5.33 8.08 -5.75
N ALA A 85 6.20 8.90 -5.16
CA ALA A 85 7.16 8.43 -4.16
C ALA A 85 6.52 7.62 -3.00
N ALA A 86 5.26 7.89 -2.66
CA ALA A 86 4.51 7.13 -1.66
C ALA A 86 4.05 5.74 -2.14
N MET A 87 3.80 5.58 -3.45
CA MET A 87 3.39 4.32 -4.09
C MET A 87 4.60 3.43 -4.42
N ASP A 88 5.77 4.04 -4.66
CA ASP A 88 7.03 3.34 -4.92
C ASP A 88 7.58 2.62 -3.69
N ASP A 89 7.25 3.12 -2.50
CA ASP A 89 7.68 2.55 -1.23
C ASP A 89 6.74 1.39 -0.84
N VAL A 90 6.94 0.20 -1.42
CA VAL A 90 6.21 -1.05 -1.10
C VAL A 90 6.01 -1.27 0.42
N LEU A 91 4.79 -1.64 0.83
CA LEU A 91 4.34 -1.78 2.24
C LEU A 91 4.27 -0.48 3.05
N ASN A 92 4.52 0.70 2.45
CA ASN A 92 4.20 1.97 3.07
C ASN A 92 2.68 2.18 3.12
N VAL A 93 2.14 2.42 4.31
CA VAL A 93 0.72 2.68 4.56
C VAL A 93 0.56 4.08 5.12
N LEU A 94 -0.05 4.95 4.32
CA LEU A 94 -0.25 6.37 4.67
C LEU A 94 -1.27 6.55 5.79
N VAL A 95 -1.06 7.58 6.60
CA VAL A 95 -2.00 7.99 7.65
C VAL A 95 -3.17 8.76 7.02
N PRO A 96 -4.44 8.36 7.28
CA PRO A 96 -5.59 9.17 6.90
C PRO A 96 -5.65 10.48 7.69
N VAL A 97 -5.73 11.62 6.99
CA VAL A 97 -5.78 12.96 7.58
C VAL A 97 -6.66 13.92 6.77
N PHE A 98 -7.14 14.99 7.41
CA PHE A 98 -7.68 16.15 6.71
C PHE A 98 -6.54 17.09 6.30
N SER A 99 -6.15 17.06 5.03
CA SER A 99 -5.12 17.93 4.47
C SER A 99 -5.51 19.41 4.42
N THR A 100 -6.81 19.71 4.38
CA THR A 100 -7.36 21.05 4.58
C THR A 100 -8.50 21.01 5.59
N HIS A 101 -8.54 21.98 6.50
CA HIS A 101 -9.58 22.13 7.53
C HIS A 101 -9.69 23.60 7.93
N LYS A 102 -10.48 24.38 7.20
CA LYS A 102 -10.67 25.82 7.44
C LYS A 102 -12.13 26.12 7.73
N MET A 103 -12.37 27.07 8.63
CA MET A 103 -13.70 27.59 8.94
C MET A 103 -13.65 29.11 9.02
N GLY A 104 -14.70 29.77 8.55
CA GLY A 104 -14.89 31.21 8.65
C GLY A 104 -16.36 31.55 8.88
N GLN A 105 -16.67 32.82 9.16
CA GLN A 105 -18.03 33.26 9.49
C GLN A 105 -18.32 34.64 8.88
N THR A 106 -19.60 34.96 8.65
CA THR A 106 -19.99 36.26 8.06
C THR A 106 -20.02 37.40 9.06
N THR A 107 -20.34 37.15 10.35
CA THR A 107 -20.42 38.20 11.38
C THR A 107 -20.14 37.68 12.78
N PRO A 108 -19.40 38.41 13.64
CA PRO A 108 -19.17 38.05 15.04
C PRO A 108 -20.13 38.72 16.04
N TRP A 109 -21.07 39.55 15.58
CA TRP A 109 -21.86 40.40 16.47
C TRP A 109 -23.07 39.66 17.08
N PRO A 110 -23.38 39.85 18.38
CA PRO A 110 -24.52 39.23 19.04
C PRO A 110 -25.85 39.54 18.35
N GLY A 111 -26.72 38.54 18.25
CA GLY A 111 -28.06 38.67 17.63
C GLY A 111 -28.07 38.86 16.11
N GLY A 112 -26.90 38.90 15.46
CA GLY A 112 -26.78 38.98 14.00
C GLY A 112 -26.86 37.61 13.32
N ASN A 113 -27.44 37.56 12.11
CA ASN A 113 -27.45 36.34 11.30
C ASN A 113 -26.03 35.99 10.83
N ASN A 114 -25.50 34.87 11.35
CA ASN A 114 -24.16 34.41 11.05
C ASN A 114 -24.19 33.13 10.20
N THR A 115 -23.48 33.12 9.07
CA THR A 115 -23.27 31.93 8.23
C THR A 115 -21.84 31.45 8.40
N LEU A 116 -21.67 30.18 8.75
CA LEU A 116 -20.36 29.54 8.84
C LEU A 116 -20.01 28.87 7.51
N TYR A 117 -18.80 29.13 7.01
CA TYR A 117 -18.26 28.48 5.82
C TYR A 117 -17.18 27.50 6.23
N VAL A 118 -17.24 26.27 5.71
CA VAL A 118 -16.26 25.22 5.98
C VAL A 118 -15.64 24.78 4.67
N THR A 119 -14.31 24.64 4.66
CA THR A 119 -13.57 24.03 3.56
C THR A 119 -12.69 22.92 4.13
N MET A 120 -12.85 21.72 3.60
CA MET A 120 -12.08 20.56 4.03
C MET A 120 -11.66 19.68 2.86
N GLN A 121 -10.55 18.98 3.04
CA GLN A 121 -10.04 18.01 2.09
C GLN A 121 -9.45 16.83 2.87
N SER A 122 -9.80 15.62 2.49
CA SER A 122 -9.22 14.37 3.00
C SER A 122 -8.13 13.88 2.04
N ASN A 123 -7.07 13.25 2.56
CA ASN A 123 -6.09 12.54 1.73
C ASN A 123 -6.53 11.11 1.38
N VAL A 124 -7.66 10.65 1.93
CA VAL A 124 -8.28 9.35 1.61
C VAL A 124 -9.67 9.53 1.01
N TYR A 125 -10.08 8.55 0.21
CA TYR A 125 -11.43 8.45 -0.31
C TYR A 125 -12.45 8.27 0.83
N LEU A 126 -13.51 9.08 0.82
CA LEU A 126 -14.62 8.99 1.77
C LEU A 126 -15.82 8.37 1.04
N PRO A 127 -16.19 7.11 1.30
CA PRO A 127 -17.32 6.46 0.65
C PRO A 127 -18.65 7.08 1.10
N ASN A 128 -19.62 7.12 0.20
CA ASN A 128 -20.97 7.64 0.39
C ASN A 128 -21.79 6.91 1.47
N GLU A 129 -21.48 5.64 1.76
CA GLU A 129 -22.28 4.79 2.65
C GLU A 129 -21.71 4.65 4.09
N CYS A 130 -20.45 5.03 4.31
CA CYS A 130 -19.76 4.79 5.58
C CYS A 130 -19.06 6.02 6.19
N ALA A 131 -19.19 7.21 5.60
CA ALA A 131 -18.55 8.42 6.10
C ALA A 131 -19.56 9.36 6.78
N SER A 132 -19.24 9.83 7.98
CA SER A 132 -19.95 10.93 8.65
C SER A 132 -18.97 12.04 9.02
N ILE A 133 -19.41 13.28 8.90
CA ILE A 133 -18.63 14.46 9.28
C ILE A 133 -19.29 15.05 10.52
N VAL A 134 -18.54 15.13 11.62
CA VAL A 134 -19.01 15.69 12.90
C VAL A 134 -18.16 16.90 13.25
N ILE A 135 -18.80 18.05 13.45
CA ILE A 135 -18.18 19.25 14.00
C ILE A 135 -18.64 19.37 15.46
N SER A 136 -17.69 19.27 16.38
CA SER A 136 -17.95 19.34 17.83
C SER A 136 -17.54 20.69 18.39
N GLY A 137 -18.00 21.03 19.60
CA GLY A 137 -17.67 22.31 20.24
C GLY A 137 -18.54 23.50 19.81
N MET A 138 -19.67 23.23 19.14
CA MET A 138 -20.61 24.27 18.69
C MET A 138 -21.66 24.66 19.75
N GLN A 139 -21.45 24.30 21.01
CA GLN A 139 -22.38 24.65 22.08
C GLN A 139 -22.28 26.14 22.42
N GLU A 140 -23.43 26.80 22.61
CA GLU A 140 -23.48 28.10 23.28
C GLU A 140 -23.21 27.90 24.79
N ALA A 141 -22.52 28.87 25.40
CA ALA A 141 -22.18 28.86 26.82
C ALA A 141 -23.38 29.25 27.71
#